data_AF-A0A150TGW6-F1
#
_entry.id   AF-A0A150TGW6-F1
#
_cell.length_a   1.000
_cell.length_b   1.000
_cell.length_c   1.000
_cell.angle_alpha   90.00
_cell.angle_beta   90.00
_cell.angle_gamma   90.00
#
_symmetry.space_group_name_H-M   'P 1'
#
loop_
_entity.id
_entity.type
_entity.pdbx_description
1 polymer ?
#
loop_
_entity_poly.entity_id
_entity_poly.type
_entity_poly.pdbx_seq_one_letter_code
_entity_poly.pdbx_strand_id
1 'polypeptide(L)'
;MRRAALRDLAALPGDAWERRVAMPWLVRLSFEVPEQLLPGLPSEERDFVMETREWFEQFTARKVEAGVEAALKEAVKEAVKEAKKEAKKEAEEAKKEAEQRARLRLTAQMCELRLGRPLAEAEIAALGERLARLQETRVAEVLLSFSAEALATWLADPNAT
;
A
#
# COMPACT_ATOMS: atom_id res chain seq x y z
N MET A 1 33.48 -12.25 25.25
CA MET A 1 34.43 -12.37 26.38
C MET A 1 33.79 -12.98 27.63
N ARG A 2 32.69 -12.46 28.16
CA ARG A 2 32.03 -12.98 29.39
C ARG A 2 31.58 -14.46 29.37
N ARG A 3 30.97 -14.93 28.28
CA ARG A 3 30.60 -16.35 28.08
C ARG A 3 31.80 -17.31 28.07
N ALA A 4 33.01 -16.80 27.82
CA ALA A 4 34.24 -17.56 27.99
C ALA A 4 34.60 -17.60 29.48
N ALA A 5 34.61 -16.46 30.17
CA ALA A 5 34.90 -16.39 31.61
C ALA A 5 34.00 -17.27 32.50
N LEU A 6 32.69 -17.36 32.23
CA LEU A 6 31.79 -18.28 32.95
C LEU A 6 32.09 -19.76 32.65
N ARG A 7 32.49 -20.08 31.40
CA ARG A 7 32.90 -21.45 31.02
C ARG A 7 34.23 -21.82 31.67
N ASP A 8 35.18 -20.89 31.70
CA ASP A 8 36.50 -21.08 32.29
C ASP A 8 36.37 -21.28 33.82
N LEU A 9 35.50 -20.53 34.49
CA LEU A 9 35.19 -20.73 35.91
C LEU A 9 34.43 -22.04 36.19
N ALA A 10 33.58 -22.49 35.27
CA ALA A 10 32.86 -23.76 35.41
C ALA A 10 33.79 -24.98 35.24
N ALA A 11 34.91 -24.82 34.52
CA ALA A 11 35.93 -25.85 34.34
C ALA A 11 36.85 -26.02 35.58
N LEU A 12 36.81 -25.08 36.53
CA LEU A 12 37.57 -25.17 37.78
C LEU A 12 36.88 -26.08 38.82
N PRO A 13 37.66 -26.74 39.70
CA PRO A 13 37.15 -27.48 40.85
C PRO A 13 36.15 -26.67 41.67
N GLY A 14 35.15 -27.34 42.25
CA GLY A 14 34.05 -26.68 42.97
C GLY A 14 34.48 -25.85 44.18
N ASP A 15 35.64 -26.18 44.77
CA ASP A 15 36.24 -25.53 45.92
C ASP A 15 37.25 -24.42 45.56
N ALA A 16 37.55 -24.25 44.27
CA ALA A 16 38.50 -23.26 43.77
C ALA A 16 38.15 -21.84 44.26
N TRP A 17 39.18 -21.13 44.72
CA TRP A 17 39.04 -19.80 45.29
C TRP A 17 38.44 -18.80 44.29
N GLU A 18 38.83 -18.90 43.02
CA GLU A 18 38.35 -18.07 41.91
C GLU A 18 36.86 -18.27 41.68
N ARG A 19 36.38 -19.51 41.77
CA ARG A 19 34.96 -19.84 41.65
C ARG A 19 34.17 -19.29 42.84
N ARG A 20 34.71 -19.39 44.05
CA ARG A 20 34.06 -18.92 45.27
C ARG A 20 33.87 -17.40 45.29
N VAL A 21 34.85 -16.64 44.78
CA VAL A 21 34.83 -15.17 44.85
C VAL A 21 34.24 -14.53 43.60
N ALA A 22 34.53 -15.04 42.40
CA ALA A 22 34.06 -14.40 41.18
C ALA A 22 32.61 -14.75 40.81
N MET A 23 32.14 -15.96 41.16
CA MET A 23 30.83 -16.45 40.74
C MET A 23 29.66 -15.58 41.25
N PRO A 24 29.58 -15.18 42.53
CA PRO A 24 28.46 -14.38 43.02
C PRO A 24 28.34 -13.04 42.28
N TRP A 25 29.46 -12.37 42.00
CA TRP A 25 29.46 -11.10 41.28
C TRP A 25 29.14 -11.25 39.79
N LEU A 26 29.66 -12.30 39.15
CA LEU A 26 29.38 -12.58 37.74
C LEU A 26 27.94 -13.02 37.51
N VAL A 27 27.32 -13.69 38.48
CA VAL A 27 25.89 -14.04 38.50
C VAL A 27 25.03 -12.79 38.74
N ARG A 28 25.38 -11.98 39.74
CA ARG A 28 24.64 -10.74 40.07
C ARG A 28 24.66 -9.70 38.96
N LEU A 29 25.74 -9.64 38.19
CA LEU A 29 25.85 -8.77 37.01
C LEU A 29 25.29 -9.44 35.74
N SER A 30 24.78 -10.68 35.83
CA SER A 30 24.37 -11.49 34.67
C SER A 30 22.87 -11.40 34.44
N PHE A 31 22.51 -11.08 33.19
CA PHE A 31 21.17 -11.28 32.64
C PHE A 31 20.96 -12.73 32.15
N GLU A 32 22.03 -13.51 31.99
CA GLU A 32 22.00 -14.91 31.59
C GLU A 32 22.90 -15.73 32.55
N VAL A 33 22.27 -16.59 33.35
CA VAL A 33 22.93 -17.63 34.14
C VAL A 33 22.64 -18.97 33.48
N PRO A 34 23.66 -19.78 33.14
CA PRO A 34 23.44 -21.12 32.61
C PRO A 34 22.54 -21.93 33.56
N GLU A 35 21.50 -22.58 33.04
CA GLU A 35 20.50 -23.33 33.83
C GLU A 35 21.14 -24.38 34.74
N GLN A 36 22.29 -24.93 34.35
CA GLN A 36 23.05 -25.91 35.11
C GLN A 36 23.64 -25.36 36.41
N LEU A 37 23.82 -24.04 36.51
CA LEU A 37 24.37 -23.37 37.68
C LEU A 37 23.29 -22.83 38.62
N LEU A 38 22.02 -22.76 38.17
CA LEU A 38 20.90 -22.26 38.98
C LEU A 38 20.73 -23.05 40.29
N PRO A 39 20.75 -24.40 40.32
CA PRO A 39 20.53 -25.14 41.56
C PRO A 39 21.59 -24.90 42.66
N GLY A 40 22.80 -24.48 42.27
CA GLY A 40 23.92 -24.24 43.18
C GLY A 40 23.94 -22.84 43.81
N LEU A 41 23.02 -21.95 43.43
CA LEU A 41 22.94 -20.59 43.95
C LEU A 41 22.09 -20.50 45.22
N PRO A 42 22.32 -19.49 46.08
CA PRO A 42 21.37 -19.11 47.12
C PRO A 42 19.98 -18.79 46.53
N SER A 43 18.91 -19.00 47.30
CA SER A 43 17.53 -18.75 46.82
C SER A 43 17.31 -17.32 46.36
N GLU A 44 17.78 -16.33 47.13
CA GLU A 44 17.65 -14.91 46.79
C GLU A 44 18.32 -14.57 45.44
N GLU A 45 19.47 -15.16 45.16
CA GLU A 45 20.18 -14.94 43.89
C GLU A 45 19.47 -15.64 42.72
N ARG A 46 18.86 -16.80 42.94
CA ARG A 46 18.02 -17.47 41.92
C ARG A 46 16.78 -16.66 41.58
N ASP A 47 16.07 -16.17 42.59
CA ASP A 47 14.82 -15.43 42.41
C ASP A 47 15.09 -14.13 41.64
N PHE A 48 16.16 -13.41 42.01
CA PHE A 48 16.61 -12.21 41.30
C PHE A 48 16.96 -12.48 39.83
N VAL A 49 17.65 -13.58 39.53
CA VAL A 49 18.02 -13.96 38.16
C VAL A 49 16.78 -14.33 37.33
N MET A 50 15.84 -15.07 37.91
CA MET A 50 14.61 -15.48 37.23
C MET A 50 13.71 -14.26 36.94
N GLU A 51 13.53 -13.36 37.90
CA GLU A 51 12.78 -12.11 37.73
C GLU A 51 13.39 -11.23 36.65
N THR A 52 14.73 -11.08 36.66
CA THR A 52 15.45 -10.27 35.66
C THR A 52 15.33 -10.87 34.25
N ARG A 53 15.37 -12.20 34.13
CA ARG A 53 15.16 -12.90 32.85
C ARG A 53 13.75 -12.69 32.32
N GLU A 54 12.74 -12.89 33.17
CA GLU A 54 11.35 -12.70 32.80
C GLU A 54 11.09 -11.25 32.36
N TRP A 55 11.62 -10.28 33.10
CA TRP A 55 11.53 -8.86 32.73
C TRP A 55 12.17 -8.57 31.37
N PHE A 56 13.35 -9.14 31.08
CA PHE A 56 14.02 -8.95 29.80
C PHE A 56 13.25 -9.60 28.64
N GLU A 57 12.72 -10.81 28.84
CA GLU A 57 11.86 -11.49 27.88
C GLU A 57 10.61 -10.64 27.57
N GLN A 58 9.93 -10.14 28.60
CA GLN A 58 8.78 -9.23 28.44
C GLN A 58 9.15 -7.93 27.72
N PHE A 59 10.30 -7.34 28.05
CA PHE A 59 10.78 -6.12 27.41
C PHE A 59 11.08 -6.33 25.92
N THR A 60 11.72 -7.44 25.56
CA THR A 60 11.99 -7.79 24.16
C THR A 60 10.70 -8.08 23.40
N ALA A 61 9.76 -8.84 24.00
CA ALA A 61 8.47 -9.13 23.40
C ALA A 61 7.68 -7.84 23.10
N ARG A 62 7.61 -6.90 24.04
CA ARG A 62 6.95 -5.60 23.85
C ARG A 62 7.58 -4.78 22.72
N LYS A 63 8.92 -4.82 22.58
CA LYS A 63 9.60 -4.12 21.49
C LYS A 63 9.32 -4.73 20.13
N VAL A 64 9.27 -6.06 20.06
CA VAL A 64 8.90 -6.77 18.83
C VAL A 64 7.46 -6.43 18.47
N GLU A 65 6.54 -6.51 19.41
CA GLU A 65 5.11 -6.18 19.20
C GLU A 65 4.94 -4.73 18.72
N ALA A 66 5.54 -3.76 19.41
CA ALA A 66 5.48 -2.36 19.02
C ALA A 66 6.12 -2.11 17.64
N GLY A 67 7.21 -2.82 17.32
CA GLY A 67 7.86 -2.77 16.01
C GLY A 67 6.96 -3.32 14.89
N VAL A 68 6.30 -4.44 15.14
CA VAL A 68 5.34 -5.05 14.21
C VAL A 68 4.12 -4.14 14.01
N GLU A 69 3.58 -3.58 15.08
CA GLU A 69 2.44 -2.67 15.02
C GLU A 69 2.79 -1.40 14.23
N ALA A 70 3.96 -0.81 14.48
CA ALA A 70 4.43 0.36 13.74
C ALA A 70 4.65 0.04 12.25
N ALA A 71 5.29 -1.09 11.94
CA ALA A 71 5.51 -1.54 10.57
C ALA A 71 4.19 -1.78 9.84
N LEU A 72 3.21 -2.41 10.50
CA LEU A 72 1.89 -2.64 9.93
C LEU A 72 1.15 -1.32 9.68
N LYS A 73 1.18 -0.38 10.64
CA LYS A 73 0.57 0.94 10.48
C LYS A 73 1.16 1.69 9.29
N GLU A 74 2.48 1.69 9.12
CA GLU A 74 3.12 2.33 7.98
C GLU A 74 2.79 1.62 6.66
N ALA A 75 2.82 0.29 6.63
CA ALA A 75 2.45 -0.47 5.44
C ALA A 75 0.99 -0.20 5.02
N VAL A 76 0.06 -0.15 5.97
CA VAL A 76 -1.35 0.18 5.72
C VAL A 76 -1.51 1.62 5.23
N LYS A 77 -0.81 2.59 5.83
CA LYS A 77 -0.85 3.98 5.37
C LYS A 77 -0.39 4.12 3.92
N GLU A 78 0.72 3.48 3.55
CA GLU A 78 1.22 3.53 2.18
C GLU A 78 0.28 2.81 1.21
N ALA A 79 -0.24 1.63 1.56
CA ALA A 79 -1.22 0.92 0.75
C ALA A 79 -2.50 1.75 0.51
N VAL A 80 -3.01 2.43 1.55
CA VAL A 80 -4.19 3.31 1.43
C VAL A 80 -3.89 4.53 0.55
N LYS A 81 -2.69 5.12 0.66
CA LYS A 81 -2.29 6.25 -0.19
C LYS A 81 -2.26 5.85 -1.66
N GLU A 82 -1.64 4.71 -1.99
CA GLU A 82 -1.57 4.23 -3.38
C GLU A 82 -2.96 3.86 -3.91
N ALA A 83 -3.76 3.12 -3.15
CA ALA A 83 -5.13 2.79 -3.52
C ALA A 83 -5.98 4.05 -3.79
N LYS A 84 -5.81 5.10 -2.98
CA LYS A 84 -6.52 6.38 -3.19
C LYS A 84 -6.05 7.11 -4.46
N LYS A 85 -4.76 7.03 -4.81
CA LYS A 85 -4.24 7.63 -6.05
C LYS A 85 -4.79 6.89 -7.27
N GLU A 86 -4.78 5.56 -7.26
CA GLU A 86 -5.32 4.73 -8.34
C GLU A 86 -6.82 4.97 -8.51
N ALA A 87 -7.60 4.87 -7.43
CA ALA A 87 -9.03 5.13 -7.47
C ALA A 87 -9.37 6.54 -7.98
N LYS A 88 -8.54 7.55 -7.68
CA LYS A 88 -8.74 8.91 -8.21
C LYS A 88 -8.49 8.96 -9.72
N LYS A 89 -7.46 8.27 -10.24
CA LYS A 89 -7.17 8.23 -11.67
C LYS A 89 -8.29 7.53 -12.43
N GLU A 90 -8.72 6.36 -11.95
CA GLU A 90 -9.83 5.60 -12.55
C GLU A 90 -11.13 6.41 -12.54
N ALA A 91 -11.44 7.10 -11.44
CA ALA A 91 -12.61 7.96 -11.37
C ALA A 91 -12.53 9.15 -12.34
N GLU A 92 -11.34 9.71 -12.57
CA GLU A 92 -11.15 10.80 -13.53
C GLU A 92 -11.31 10.31 -14.97
N GLU A 93 -10.75 9.15 -15.31
CA GLU A 93 -10.91 8.52 -16.62
C GLU A 93 -12.37 8.14 -16.89
N ALA A 94 -13.03 7.51 -15.92
CA ALA A 94 -14.45 7.18 -16.02
C ALA A 94 -15.33 8.43 -16.17
N LYS A 95 -14.99 9.52 -15.48
CA LYS A 95 -15.68 10.81 -15.63
C LYS A 95 -15.50 11.37 -17.05
N LYS A 96 -14.28 11.37 -17.57
CA LYS A 96 -13.98 11.83 -18.94
C LYS A 96 -14.74 11.00 -19.99
N GLU A 97 -14.76 9.69 -19.82
CA GLU A 97 -15.48 8.79 -20.72
C GLU A 97 -17.00 9.03 -20.64
N ALA A 98 -17.56 9.20 -19.44
CA ALA A 98 -18.97 9.51 -19.25
C ALA A 98 -19.36 10.85 -19.89
N GLU A 99 -18.51 11.87 -19.77
CA GLU A 99 -18.70 13.18 -20.39
C GLU A 99 -18.66 13.08 -21.92
N GLN A 100 -17.69 12.35 -22.48
CA GLN A 100 -17.61 12.08 -23.92
C GLN A 100 -18.84 11.32 -24.44
N ARG A 101 -19.29 10.29 -23.73
CA ARG A 101 -20.50 9.53 -24.07
C ARG A 101 -21.76 10.40 -24.01
N ALA A 102 -21.90 11.24 -22.98
CA ALA A 102 -23.01 12.17 -22.86
C ALA A 102 -23.01 13.18 -24.01
N ARG A 103 -21.84 13.71 -24.36
CA ARG A 103 -21.66 14.64 -25.48
C ARG A 103 -21.99 14.01 -26.84
N LEU A 104 -21.51 12.79 -27.10
CA LEU A 104 -21.88 12.05 -28.30
C LEU A 104 -23.39 11.83 -28.38
N ARG A 105 -24.03 11.47 -27.26
CA ARG A 105 -25.48 11.26 -27.22
C ARG A 105 -26.27 12.53 -27.56
N LEU A 106 -25.91 13.67 -26.96
CA LEU A 106 -26.60 14.94 -27.22
C LEU A 106 -26.39 15.41 -28.67
N THR A 107 -25.18 15.28 -29.21
CA THR A 107 -24.88 15.66 -30.59
C THR A 107 -25.54 14.73 -31.61
N ALA A 108 -25.61 13.42 -31.33
CA ALA A 108 -26.38 12.47 -32.13
C ALA A 108 -27.86 12.87 -32.18
N GLN A 109 -28.47 13.17 -31.03
CA GLN A 109 -29.86 13.64 -30.98
C GLN A 109 -30.10 14.90 -31.82
N MET A 110 -29.19 15.87 -31.79
CA MET A 110 -29.29 17.05 -32.66
C MET A 110 -29.22 16.71 -34.14
N CYS A 111 -28.34 15.77 -34.53
CA CYS A 111 -28.28 15.29 -35.91
C CYS A 111 -29.58 14.63 -36.34
N GLU A 112 -30.15 13.76 -35.51
CA GLU A 112 -31.41 13.07 -35.78
C GLU A 112 -32.57 14.04 -35.96
N LEU A 113 -32.68 15.04 -35.08
CA LEU A 113 -33.68 16.10 -35.19
C LEU A 113 -33.55 16.88 -36.51
N ARG A 114 -32.32 17.12 -36.96
CA ARG A 114 -32.05 17.91 -38.19
C ARG A 114 -32.25 17.09 -39.46
N LEU A 115 -31.96 15.79 -39.41
CA LEU A 115 -32.15 14.85 -40.53
C LEU A 115 -33.59 14.32 -40.62
N GLY A 116 -34.38 14.41 -39.54
CA GLY A 116 -35.73 13.87 -39.46
C GLY A 116 -35.77 12.34 -39.44
N ARG A 117 -34.64 11.68 -39.18
CA ARG A 117 -34.50 10.22 -39.12
C ARG A 117 -33.48 9.82 -38.05
N PRO A 118 -33.55 8.60 -37.49
CA PRO A 118 -32.51 8.09 -36.62
C PRO A 118 -31.17 7.95 -37.36
N LEU A 119 -30.07 8.06 -36.61
CA LEU A 119 -28.73 7.80 -37.13
C LEU A 119 -28.45 6.29 -37.16
N ALA A 120 -27.76 5.83 -38.19
CA ALA A 120 -27.23 4.47 -38.24
C ALA A 120 -26.02 4.31 -37.30
N GLU A 121 -25.73 3.08 -36.86
CA GLU A 121 -24.58 2.80 -35.98
C GLU A 121 -23.25 3.31 -36.55
N ALA A 122 -23.06 3.19 -37.87
CA ALA A 122 -21.87 3.70 -38.56
C ALA A 122 -21.78 5.24 -38.51
N GLU A 123 -22.91 5.95 -38.59
CA GLU A 123 -22.95 7.42 -38.49
C GLU A 123 -22.67 7.87 -37.05
N ILE A 124 -23.16 7.13 -36.05
CA ILE A 124 -22.88 7.37 -34.63
C ILE A 124 -21.40 7.15 -34.33
N ALA A 125 -20.81 6.07 -34.85
CA ALA A 125 -19.37 5.79 -34.71
C ALA A 125 -18.52 6.89 -35.34
N ALA A 126 -18.82 7.27 -36.59
CA ALA A 126 -18.11 8.35 -37.28
C ALA A 126 -18.26 9.70 -36.54
N LEU A 127 -19.44 10.00 -35.98
CA LEU A 127 -19.65 11.18 -35.15
C LEU A 127 -18.80 11.15 -33.87
N GLY A 128 -18.69 9.99 -33.21
CA GLY A 128 -17.84 9.79 -32.04
C GLY A 128 -16.36 10.07 -32.33
N GLU A 129 -15.84 9.51 -33.43
CA GLU A 129 -14.47 9.76 -33.87
C GLU A 129 -14.22 11.23 -34.20
N ARG A 130 -15.19 11.90 -34.85
CA ARG A 130 -15.09 13.33 -35.16
C ARG A 130 -15.12 14.19 -33.90
N LEU A 131 -15.94 13.89 -32.90
CA LEU A 131 -15.94 14.63 -31.62
C LEU A 131 -14.63 14.47 -30.85
N ALA A 132 -13.94 13.34 -31.01
CA ALA A 132 -12.62 13.11 -30.42
C ALA A 132 -11.51 13.86 -31.18
N ARG A 133 -11.62 13.97 -32.51
CA ARG A 133 -10.63 14.61 -33.39
C ARG A 133 -10.78 16.13 -33.50
N LEU A 134 -12.01 16.63 -33.59
CA LEU A 134 -12.33 18.03 -33.84
C LEU A 134 -12.64 18.78 -32.54
N GLN A 135 -12.27 20.06 -32.50
CA GLN A 135 -12.69 20.93 -31.39
C GLN A 135 -14.21 21.08 -31.37
N GLU A 136 -14.77 21.24 -30.17
CA GLU A 136 -16.21 21.29 -29.95
C GLU A 136 -16.93 22.37 -30.77
N THR A 137 -16.31 23.52 -30.87
CA THR A 137 -16.76 24.65 -31.69
C THR A 137 -16.88 24.29 -33.17
N ARG A 138 -16.02 23.41 -33.69
CA ARG A 138 -16.03 23.04 -35.11
C ARG A 138 -17.18 22.11 -35.46
N VAL A 139 -17.46 21.12 -34.61
CA VAL A 139 -18.61 20.21 -34.82
C VAL A 139 -19.93 20.97 -34.64
N ALA A 140 -20.01 21.87 -33.65
CA ALA A 140 -21.19 22.73 -33.48
C ALA A 140 -21.43 23.65 -34.68
N GLU A 141 -20.37 24.25 -35.24
CA GLU A 141 -20.44 25.09 -36.44
C GLU A 141 -21.00 24.32 -37.64
N VAL A 142 -20.51 23.10 -37.90
CA VAL A 142 -21.02 22.21 -38.96
C VAL A 142 -22.49 21.88 -38.74
N LEU A 143 -22.87 21.50 -37.52
CA LEU A 143 -24.25 21.16 -37.18
C LEU A 143 -25.22 22.34 -37.37
N LEU A 144 -24.76 23.57 -37.12
CA LEU A 144 -25.61 24.76 -37.24
C LEU A 144 -25.69 25.28 -38.68
N SER A 145 -24.62 25.11 -39.47
CA SER A 145 -24.51 25.66 -40.82
C SER A 145 -24.96 24.70 -41.94
N PHE A 146 -24.88 23.39 -41.74
CA PHE A 146 -25.17 22.43 -42.81
C PHE A 146 -26.68 22.24 -43.01
N SER A 147 -27.08 22.07 -44.27
CA SER A 147 -28.40 21.54 -44.62
C SER A 147 -28.50 20.06 -44.23
N ALA A 148 -29.72 19.50 -44.18
CA ALA A 148 -29.91 18.09 -43.85
C ALA A 148 -29.13 17.14 -44.81
N GLU A 149 -29.11 17.47 -46.11
CA GLU A 149 -28.42 16.67 -47.13
C GLU A 149 -26.89 16.79 -47.02
N ALA A 150 -26.38 17.99 -46.75
CA ALA A 150 -24.96 18.21 -46.50
C ALA A 150 -24.50 17.50 -45.21
N LEU A 151 -25.33 17.52 -44.16
CA LEU A 151 -25.07 16.82 -42.90
C LEU A 151 -25.04 15.30 -43.09
N ALA A 152 -25.98 14.74 -43.87
CA ALA A 152 -25.99 13.31 -44.18
C ALA A 152 -24.72 12.89 -44.95
N THR A 153 -24.32 13.68 -45.94
CA THR A 153 -23.09 13.43 -46.72
C THR A 153 -21.85 13.50 -45.84
N TRP A 154 -21.79 14.51 -44.96
CA TRP A 154 -20.69 14.69 -44.03
C TRP A 154 -20.59 13.54 -43.02
N LEU A 155 -21.72 13.06 -42.50
CA LEU A 155 -21.76 11.92 -41.58
C LEU A 155 -21.32 10.62 -42.25
N ALA A 156 -21.67 10.42 -43.53
CA ALA A 156 -21.32 9.25 -44.31
C ALA A 156 -19.82 9.18 -44.69
N ASP A 157 -19.10 10.31 -44.71
CA ASP A 157 -17.67 10.35 -44.99
C ASP A 157 -16.82 10.36 -43.70
N PRO A 158 -16.21 9.23 -43.27
CA PRO A 158 -15.42 9.17 -42.04
C PRO A 158 -14.20 10.11 -42.04
N ASN A 159 -13.74 10.58 -43.20
CA ASN A 159 -12.61 11.50 -43.33
C ASN A 159 -13.00 12.97 -43.43
N ALA A 160 -14.29 13.30 -43.37
CA ALA A 160 -14.74 14.68 -43.42
C ALA A 160 -14.21 15.49 -42.22
N THR A 161 -13.71 16.69 -42.51
CA THR A 161 -13.06 17.63 -41.55
C THR A 161 -13.98 18.74 -41.09
#